data_AF-A0A544YW66-F1
#
_entry.id   AF-A0A544YW66-F1
#
_cell.length_a   1.000
_cell.length_b   1.000
_cell.length_c   1.000
_cell.angle_alpha   90.00
_cell.angle_beta   90.00
_cell.angle_gamma   90.00
#
_symmetry.space_group_name_H-M   'P 1'
#
loop_
_entity.id
_entity.type
_entity.pdbx_description
1 polymer ?
#
loop_
_entity_poly.entity_id
_entity_poly.type
_entity_poly.pdbx_seq_one_letter_code
_entity_poly.pdbx_strand_id
1 'polypeptide(L)'
;MPATTGDRPSGAVELSIGGMTCASCANRIERKLNKLEGVSATVNYATEKAKVTFPEGLDPDLLVAEVEKAGYTAKLPEPPKPEQAAGEPQDELGPLRTRLLVSVVLAVPVIALAMIPALQFTYWQWLSLTLAAPVVVYGGLPFHRAAWTNLRHGTATMDTLVSLGTIAALGWSLWALFLGDAGTPGMTHGFDLTISRSDGSGNIYLEAAAGVTAFILAGRYFEARSKRRAGAALRALLELGAKDVAVLRDGREVRVPVEELAVGDRFVVRPGEKIATDGVIEEGSSAVDASMLTGESV
;
A
#
# COMPACT_ATOMS: atom_id res chain seq x y z
N MET A 1 -49.63 -18.11 0.54
CA MET A 1 -48.37 -18.54 -0.09
C MET A 1 -47.37 -17.41 0.03
N PRO A 2 -46.37 -17.46 0.92
CA PRO A 2 -45.26 -16.53 0.85
C PRO A 2 -44.24 -17.07 -0.17
N ALA A 3 -43.86 -16.22 -1.12
CA ALA A 3 -42.83 -16.52 -2.09
C ALA A 3 -41.47 -16.58 -1.38
N THR A 4 -40.87 -17.76 -1.39
CA THR A 4 -39.49 -18.01 -0.96
C THR A 4 -38.56 -17.28 -1.93
N THR A 5 -37.98 -16.16 -1.52
CA THR A 5 -36.85 -15.55 -2.22
C THR A 5 -35.69 -16.53 -2.13
N GLY A 6 -35.42 -17.22 -3.24
CA GLY A 6 -34.34 -18.18 -3.36
C GLY A 6 -33.01 -17.53 -3.01
N ASP A 7 -32.39 -18.07 -1.96
CA ASP A 7 -30.97 -18.00 -1.70
C ASP A 7 -30.25 -18.61 -2.92
N ARG A 8 -29.83 -17.77 -3.86
CA ARG A 8 -28.92 -18.21 -4.92
C ARG A 8 -27.56 -18.42 -4.24
N PRO A 9 -26.90 -19.57 -4.43
CA PRO A 9 -25.55 -19.75 -3.92
C PRO A 9 -24.68 -18.57 -4.38
N SER A 10 -24.08 -17.90 -3.40
CA SER A 10 -23.30 -16.69 -3.59
C SER A 10 -21.82 -17.05 -3.58
N GLY A 11 -21.10 -16.62 -4.61
CA GLY A 11 -19.64 -16.70 -4.61
C GLY A 11 -19.07 -15.69 -3.62
N ALA A 12 -18.06 -16.07 -2.85
CA ALA A 12 -17.32 -15.17 -1.99
C ALA A 12 -15.83 -15.20 -2.37
N VAL A 13 -15.24 -14.03 -2.58
CA VAL A 13 -13.82 -13.89 -2.89
C VAL A 13 -13.20 -12.78 -2.05
N GLU A 14 -11.94 -12.96 -1.67
CA GLU A 14 -11.14 -11.93 -1.01
C GLU A 14 -10.12 -11.36 -1.99
N LEU A 15 -10.36 -10.13 -2.45
CA LEU A 15 -9.44 -9.43 -3.34
C LEU A 15 -8.31 -8.78 -2.54
N SER A 16 -7.07 -8.95 -3.00
CA SER A 16 -5.92 -8.18 -2.51
C SER A 16 -5.83 -6.87 -3.27
N ILE A 17 -5.89 -5.73 -2.59
CA ILE A 17 -5.97 -4.40 -3.18
C ILE A 17 -4.73 -3.58 -2.86
N GLY A 18 -3.96 -3.23 -3.89
CA GLY A 18 -2.82 -2.32 -3.79
C GLY A 18 -3.16 -0.87 -4.10
N GLY A 19 -2.39 0.05 -3.51
CA GLY A 19 -2.49 1.49 -3.76
C GLY A 19 -3.45 2.25 -2.84
N MET A 20 -4.07 1.58 -1.85
CA MET A 20 -4.90 2.25 -0.84
C MET A 20 -4.03 2.97 0.20
N THR A 21 -4.07 4.29 0.20
CA THR A 21 -3.35 5.08 1.19
C THR A 21 -4.25 5.59 2.32
N CYS A 22 -5.57 5.64 2.20
CA CYS A 22 -6.41 6.11 3.31
C CYS A 22 -7.78 5.42 3.37
N ALA A 23 -8.50 5.62 4.49
CA ALA A 23 -9.87 5.14 4.65
C ALA A 23 -10.81 5.69 3.55
N SER A 24 -10.52 6.89 3.02
CA SER A 24 -11.28 7.44 1.88
C SER A 24 -11.06 6.66 0.59
N CYS A 25 -9.88 6.07 0.37
CA CYS A 25 -9.61 5.14 -0.74
C CYS A 25 -10.46 3.88 -0.60
N ALA A 26 -10.48 3.26 0.58
CA ALA A 26 -11.29 2.07 0.84
C ALA A 26 -12.78 2.34 0.62
N ASN A 27 -13.32 3.42 1.19
CA ASN A 27 -14.72 3.82 0.99
C ASN A 27 -15.07 4.09 -0.47
N ARG A 28 -14.11 4.56 -1.29
CA ARG A 28 -14.33 4.75 -2.74
C ARG A 28 -14.46 3.39 -3.43
N ILE A 29 -13.56 2.46 -3.15
CA ILE A 29 -13.57 1.14 -3.77
C ILE A 29 -14.82 0.38 -3.36
N GLU A 30 -15.17 0.41 -2.08
CA GLU A 30 -16.37 -0.22 -1.54
C GLU A 30 -17.64 0.27 -2.25
N ARG A 31 -17.80 1.59 -2.38
CA ARG A 31 -18.93 2.19 -3.12
C ARG A 31 -18.95 1.86 -4.60
N LYS A 32 -17.81 1.53 -5.21
CA LYS A 32 -17.73 1.16 -6.63
C LYS A 32 -18.12 -0.30 -6.83
N LEU A 33 -17.62 -1.20 -5.99
CA LEU A 33 -17.98 -2.62 -6.01
C LEU A 33 -19.46 -2.82 -5.67
N ASN A 34 -19.99 -2.13 -4.65
CA ASN A 34 -21.40 -2.19 -4.25
C ASN A 34 -22.38 -1.57 -5.27
N LYS A 35 -21.90 -0.98 -6.38
CA LYS A 35 -22.76 -0.53 -7.49
C LYS A 35 -23.04 -1.63 -8.50
N LEU A 36 -22.27 -2.72 -8.50
CA LEU A 36 -22.52 -3.87 -9.35
C LEU A 36 -23.74 -4.63 -8.82
N GLU A 37 -24.62 -5.04 -9.73
CA GLU A 37 -25.86 -5.73 -9.33
C GLU A 37 -25.57 -7.04 -8.62
N GLY A 38 -26.15 -7.21 -7.43
CA GLY A 38 -25.97 -8.41 -6.60
C GLY A 38 -24.63 -8.50 -5.87
N VAL A 39 -23.75 -7.49 -5.97
CA VAL A 39 -22.44 -7.50 -5.30
C VAL A 39 -22.52 -6.80 -3.94
N SER A 40 -22.02 -7.47 -2.91
CA SER A 40 -21.79 -6.90 -1.58
C SER A 40 -20.30 -6.96 -1.25
N ALA A 41 -19.68 -5.81 -1.03
CA ALA A 41 -18.27 -5.66 -0.77
C ALA A 41 -18.03 -4.88 0.53
N THR A 42 -17.03 -5.31 1.28
CA THR A 42 -16.48 -4.59 2.43
C THR A 42 -14.97 -4.49 2.26
N VAL A 43 -14.43 -3.28 2.35
CA VAL A 43 -13.01 -3.03 2.08
C VAL A 43 -12.30 -2.57 3.35
N ASN A 44 -11.25 -3.29 3.72
CA ASN A 44 -10.43 -2.94 4.86
C ASN A 44 -9.06 -2.40 4.39
N TYR A 45 -8.85 -1.10 4.61
CA TYR A 45 -7.61 -0.44 4.22
C TYR A 45 -6.37 -0.94 4.99
N ALA A 46 -6.56 -1.44 6.23
CA ALA A 46 -5.46 -1.85 7.09
C ALA A 46 -4.91 -3.23 6.68
N THR A 47 -5.77 -4.10 6.17
CA THR A 47 -5.40 -5.44 5.70
C THR A 47 -5.17 -5.51 4.20
N GLU A 48 -5.39 -4.41 3.46
CA GLU A 48 -5.31 -4.33 2.00
C GLU A 48 -6.21 -5.37 1.30
N LYS A 49 -7.33 -5.72 1.93
CA LYS A 49 -8.23 -6.77 1.49
C LYS A 49 -9.65 -6.25 1.30
N ALA A 50 -10.32 -6.72 0.26
CA ALA A 50 -11.74 -6.53 0.06
C ALA A 50 -12.45 -7.88 0.05
N LYS A 51 -13.37 -8.07 0.99
CA LYS A 51 -14.26 -9.24 1.01
C LYS A 51 -15.45 -8.92 0.13
N VAL A 52 -15.66 -9.71 -0.91
CA VAL A 52 -16.71 -9.48 -1.90
C VAL A 52 -17.56 -10.74 -2.06
N THR A 53 -18.87 -10.58 -1.89
CA THR A 53 -19.89 -11.58 -2.17
C THR A 53 -20.62 -11.19 -3.46
N PHE A 54 -20.81 -12.11 -4.38
CA PHE A 54 -21.39 -11.86 -5.70
C PHE A 54 -22.24 -13.04 -6.17
N PRO A 55 -23.21 -12.84 -7.09
CA PRO A 55 -24.07 -13.92 -7.56
C PRO A 55 -23.29 -14.90 -8.46
N GLU A 56 -23.66 -16.18 -8.41
CA GLU A 56 -23.15 -17.17 -9.37
C GLU A 56 -23.38 -16.70 -10.83
N GLY A 57 -22.31 -16.72 -11.63
CA GLY A 57 -22.29 -16.27 -13.02
C GLY A 57 -21.64 -14.90 -13.24
N LEU A 58 -21.32 -14.15 -12.19
CA LEU A 58 -20.46 -12.96 -12.31
C LEU A 58 -18.99 -13.39 -12.38
N ASP A 59 -18.29 -12.93 -13.42
CA ASP A 59 -16.86 -13.17 -13.59
C ASP A 59 -16.06 -12.36 -12.53
N PRO A 60 -15.25 -13.02 -11.68
CA PRO A 60 -14.40 -12.35 -10.68
C PRO A 60 -13.44 -11.31 -11.28
N ASP A 61 -13.06 -11.45 -12.56
CA ASP A 61 -12.20 -10.47 -13.25
C ASP A 61 -12.91 -9.12 -13.44
N LEU A 62 -14.24 -9.09 -13.49
CA LEU A 62 -15.01 -7.84 -13.51
C LEU A 62 -14.86 -7.06 -12.21
N LEU A 63 -14.70 -7.74 -11.08
CA LEU A 63 -14.47 -7.09 -9.79
C LEU A 63 -13.09 -6.44 -9.77
N VAL A 64 -12.07 -7.14 -10.29
CA VAL A 64 -10.71 -6.59 -10.46
C VAL A 64 -10.75 -5.36 -11.37
N ALA A 65 -11.38 -5.48 -12.53
CA ALA A 65 -11.50 -4.39 -13.49
C ALA A 65 -12.23 -3.18 -12.90
N GLU A 66 -13.24 -3.37 -12.04
CA GLU A 66 -13.94 -2.25 -11.41
C GLU A 66 -13.08 -1.53 -10.34
N VAL A 67 -12.22 -2.27 -9.63
CA VAL A 67 -11.21 -1.68 -8.74
C VAL A 67 -10.14 -0.92 -9.54
N GLU A 68 -9.71 -1.46 -10.69
CA GLU A 68 -8.76 -0.81 -11.59
C GLU A 68 -9.31 0.47 -12.23
N LYS A 69 -10.58 0.46 -12.64
CA LYS A 69 -11.30 1.68 -13.06
C LYS A 69 -11.39 2.71 -11.93
N ALA A 70 -11.44 2.28 -10.67
CA ALA A 70 -11.39 3.20 -9.54
C ALA A 70 -9.99 3.80 -9.29
N GLY A 71 -8.95 3.30 -9.98
CA GLY A 71 -7.58 3.77 -9.94
C GLY A 71 -6.65 3.00 -9.01
N TYR A 72 -7.03 1.78 -8.62
CA TYR A 72 -6.29 0.93 -7.69
C TYR A 72 -5.92 -0.39 -8.35
N THR A 73 -4.94 -1.12 -7.81
CA THR A 73 -4.63 -2.46 -8.31
C THR A 73 -5.39 -3.50 -7.50
N ALA A 74 -5.99 -4.50 -8.13
CA ALA A 74 -6.61 -5.64 -7.44
C ALA A 74 -6.06 -6.96 -7.99
N LYS A 75 -5.95 -7.96 -7.14
CA LYS A 75 -5.61 -9.34 -7.52
C LYS A 75 -6.56 -10.31 -6.84
N LEU A 76 -6.95 -11.34 -7.59
CA LEU A 76 -7.63 -12.50 -7.04
C LEU A 76 -6.66 -13.30 -6.14
N PRO A 77 -7.17 -13.94 -5.07
CA PRO A 77 -6.33 -14.77 -4.22
C PRO A 77 -5.86 -15.98 -5.02
N GLU A 78 -4.54 -16.22 -5.04
CA GLU A 78 -4.00 -17.45 -5.61
C GLU A 78 -4.49 -18.64 -4.76
N PRO A 79 -4.93 -19.76 -5.37
CA PRO A 79 -5.31 -20.94 -4.61
C PRO A 79 -4.14 -21.39 -3.74
N PRO A 80 -4.39 -21.83 -2.48
CA PRO A 80 -3.33 -22.17 -1.55
C PRO A 80 -2.48 -23.29 -2.15
N LYS A 81 -1.27 -22.94 -2.60
CA LYS A 81 -0.27 -23.92 -3.01
C LYS A 81 0.22 -24.62 -1.73
N PRO A 82 0.33 -25.97 -1.71
CA PRO A 82 0.97 -26.68 -0.60
C PRO A 82 2.35 -26.07 -0.37
N GLU A 83 2.65 -25.72 0.90
CA GLU A 83 3.88 -25.06 1.34
C GLU A 83 5.14 -25.72 0.73
N GLN A 84 5.59 -25.19 -0.40
CA GLN A 84 6.96 -25.35 -0.85
C GLN A 84 7.73 -24.17 -0.27
N ALA A 85 8.50 -24.49 0.78
CA ALA A 85 9.57 -23.71 1.41
C ALA A 85 9.40 -22.20 1.27
N ALA A 86 8.98 -21.56 2.37
CA ALA A 86 9.03 -20.12 2.58
C ALA A 86 10.26 -19.49 1.88
N GLY A 87 10.01 -18.94 0.68
CA GLY A 87 10.95 -18.01 0.08
C GLY A 87 11.12 -16.85 1.05
N GLU A 88 12.34 -16.33 1.15
CA GLU A 88 12.66 -15.19 2.01
C GLU A 88 11.53 -14.14 1.95
N PRO A 89 11.10 -13.58 3.10
CA PRO A 89 10.05 -12.58 3.10
C PRO A 89 10.42 -11.48 2.12
N GLN A 90 9.74 -11.43 0.96
CA GLN A 90 10.01 -10.43 -0.05
C GLN A 90 9.83 -9.07 0.61
N ASP A 91 10.86 -8.22 0.58
CA ASP A 91 10.77 -6.87 1.14
C ASP A 91 9.80 -6.05 0.29
N GLU A 92 8.50 -6.15 0.57
CA GLU A 92 7.44 -5.42 -0.12
C GLU A 92 7.65 -3.90 -0.06
N LEU A 93 8.36 -3.41 0.97
CA LEU A 93 8.74 -2.01 1.09
C LEU A 93 10.06 -1.67 0.37
N GLY A 94 10.82 -2.67 -0.09
CA GLY A 94 12.12 -2.50 -0.75
C GLY A 94 12.07 -1.54 -1.94
N PRO A 95 11.13 -1.69 -2.88
CA PRO A 95 10.98 -0.77 -4.00
C PRO A 95 10.64 0.67 -3.56
N LEU A 96 9.76 0.82 -2.57
CA LEU A 96 9.35 2.13 -2.05
C LEU A 96 10.48 2.82 -1.29
N ARG A 97 11.23 2.05 -0.49
CA ARG A 97 12.42 2.50 0.25
C ARG A 97 13.51 2.93 -0.71
N THR A 98 13.78 2.15 -1.75
CA THR A 98 14.78 2.48 -2.77
C THR A 98 14.39 3.76 -3.50
N ARG A 99 13.13 3.89 -3.93
CA ARG A 99 12.64 5.12 -4.57
C ARG A 99 12.76 6.32 -3.63
N LEU A 100 12.41 6.18 -2.36
CA LEU A 100 12.58 7.24 -1.36
C LEU A 100 14.05 7.66 -1.23
N LEU A 101 14.95 6.69 -1.03
CA LEU A 101 16.37 6.95 -0.83
C LEU A 101 16.98 7.66 -2.05
N VAL A 102 16.71 7.17 -3.26
CA VAL A 102 17.18 7.80 -4.49
C VAL A 102 16.65 9.23 -4.61
N SER A 103 15.35 9.44 -4.39
CA SER A 103 14.75 10.78 -4.46
C SER A 103 15.32 11.74 -3.42
N VAL A 104 15.55 11.30 -2.18
CA VAL A 104 16.10 12.13 -1.10
C VAL A 104 17.56 12.48 -1.38
N VAL A 105 18.38 11.48 -1.77
CA VAL A 105 19.80 11.70 -2.09
C VAL A 105 19.97 12.71 -3.22
N LEU A 106 19.08 12.72 -4.20
CA LEU A 106 19.10 13.70 -5.30
C LEU A 106 18.47 15.05 -4.93
N ALA A 107 17.40 15.06 -4.11
CA ALA A 107 16.72 16.30 -3.72
C ALA A 107 17.51 17.15 -2.72
N VAL A 108 18.26 16.52 -1.81
CA VAL A 108 19.02 17.24 -0.77
C VAL A 108 20.05 18.22 -1.37
N PRO A 109 20.91 17.81 -2.33
CA PRO A 109 21.82 18.75 -2.99
C PRO A 109 21.09 19.87 -3.73
N VAL A 110 19.96 19.59 -4.39
CA VAL A 110 19.15 20.62 -5.09
C VAL A 110 18.68 21.69 -4.11
N ILE A 111 18.14 21.27 -2.97
CA ILE A 111 17.66 22.19 -1.92
C ILE A 111 18.84 22.96 -1.33
N ALA A 112 19.97 22.30 -1.06
CA ALA A 112 21.15 22.96 -0.51
C ALA A 112 21.71 24.04 -1.47
N LEU A 113 21.78 23.74 -2.77
CA LEU A 113 22.22 24.70 -3.80
C LEU A 113 21.27 25.91 -3.92
N ALA A 114 19.96 25.68 -3.76
CA ALA A 114 18.98 26.76 -3.78
C ALA A 114 19.02 27.63 -2.51
N MET A 115 19.23 27.03 -1.33
CA MET A 115 19.20 27.75 -0.05
C MET A 115 20.53 28.37 0.37
N ILE A 116 21.66 27.88 -0.13
CA ILE A 116 22.99 28.33 0.28
C ILE A 116 23.69 29.00 -0.91
N PRO A 117 23.66 30.35 -1.02
CA PRO A 117 24.26 31.07 -2.14
C PRO A 117 25.75 30.77 -2.34
N ALA A 118 26.47 30.46 -1.25
CA ALA A 118 27.88 30.09 -1.32
C ALA A 118 28.16 28.78 -2.08
N LEU A 119 27.15 27.92 -2.27
CA LEU A 119 27.28 26.69 -3.06
C LEU A 119 26.97 26.91 -4.56
N GLN A 120 26.51 28.10 -4.95
CA GLN A 120 26.11 28.42 -6.32
C GLN A 120 27.33 28.78 -7.18
N PHE A 121 27.93 27.77 -7.79
CA PHE A 121 28.96 27.94 -8.82
C PHE A 121 28.33 28.28 -10.19
N THR A 122 29.12 28.69 -11.17
CA THR A 122 28.68 29.27 -12.47
C THR A 122 27.56 28.54 -13.23
N TYR A 123 27.39 27.23 -13.03
CA TYR A 123 26.39 26.39 -13.70
C TYR A 123 25.54 25.55 -12.73
N TRP A 124 25.42 25.99 -11.48
CA TRP A 124 24.69 25.26 -10.43
C TRP A 124 23.25 24.94 -10.84
N GLN A 125 22.59 25.83 -11.59
CA GLN A 125 21.20 25.69 -12.02
C GLN A 125 20.98 24.50 -12.97
N TRP A 126 21.98 24.18 -13.82
CA TRP A 126 21.95 23.03 -14.72
C TRP A 126 22.20 21.71 -13.96
N LEU A 127 23.08 21.74 -12.97
CA LEU A 127 23.24 20.62 -12.04
C LEU A 127 21.94 20.38 -11.25
N SER A 128 21.34 21.44 -10.72
CA SER A 128 20.05 21.36 -10.02
C SER A 128 18.96 20.78 -10.90
N LEU A 129 18.87 21.16 -12.19
CA LEU A 129 17.91 20.56 -13.12
C LEU A 129 18.17 19.07 -13.33
N THR A 130 19.44 18.70 -13.53
CA THR A 130 19.87 17.31 -13.76
C THR A 130 19.55 16.41 -12.57
N LEU A 131 19.66 16.93 -11.34
CA LEU A 131 19.33 16.20 -10.12
C LEU A 131 17.84 16.21 -9.81
N ALA A 132 17.14 17.32 -10.03
CA ALA A 132 15.71 17.46 -9.74
C ALA A 132 14.83 16.70 -10.75
N ALA A 133 15.21 16.64 -12.01
CA ALA A 133 14.40 15.99 -13.05
C ALA A 133 14.14 14.50 -12.75
N PRO A 134 15.12 13.66 -12.37
CA PRO A 134 14.85 12.29 -11.93
C PRO A 134 13.96 12.22 -10.69
N VAL A 135 14.10 13.16 -9.74
CA VAL A 135 13.24 13.18 -8.54
C VAL A 135 11.79 13.37 -8.94
N VAL A 136 11.50 14.36 -9.79
CA VAL A 136 10.12 14.64 -10.25
C VAL A 136 9.61 13.52 -11.16
N VAL A 137 10.39 13.10 -12.16
CA VAL A 137 9.93 12.12 -13.16
C VAL A 137 9.86 10.70 -12.60
N TYR A 138 10.93 10.20 -11.97
CA TYR A 138 10.98 8.83 -11.43
C TYR A 138 10.39 8.74 -10.02
N GLY A 139 10.77 9.67 -9.13
CA GLY A 139 10.23 9.72 -7.79
C GLY A 139 8.74 10.06 -7.78
N GLY A 140 8.34 11.04 -8.60
CA GLY A 140 6.96 11.50 -8.71
C GLY A 140 6.04 10.65 -9.60
N LEU A 141 6.60 9.68 -10.36
CA LEU A 141 5.83 8.83 -11.29
C LEU A 141 4.53 8.23 -10.70
N PRO A 142 4.52 7.70 -9.45
CA PRO A 142 3.29 7.16 -8.88
C PRO A 142 2.20 8.24 -8.71
N PHE A 143 2.57 9.45 -8.31
CA PHE A 143 1.65 10.57 -8.13
C PHE A 143 1.11 11.04 -9.48
N HIS A 144 1.96 11.15 -10.50
CA HIS A 144 1.55 11.54 -11.85
C HIS A 144 0.58 10.53 -12.48
N ARG A 145 0.86 9.23 -12.32
CA ARG A 145 -0.05 8.17 -12.77
C ARG A 145 -1.39 8.23 -12.04
N ALA A 146 -1.37 8.33 -10.72
CA ALA A 146 -2.60 8.44 -9.93
C ALA A 146 -3.39 9.70 -10.30
N ALA A 147 -2.73 10.85 -10.46
CA ALA A 147 -3.34 12.10 -10.89
C ALA A 147 -3.99 11.98 -12.28
N TRP A 148 -3.30 11.38 -13.24
CA TRP A 148 -3.81 11.17 -14.59
C TRP A 148 -5.04 10.26 -14.62
N THR A 149 -5.00 9.17 -13.86
CA THR A 149 -6.15 8.28 -13.71
C THR A 149 -7.31 9.00 -13.05
N ASN A 150 -7.08 9.73 -11.97
CA ASN A 150 -8.13 10.49 -11.27
C ASN A 150 -8.76 11.56 -12.17
N LEU A 151 -7.96 12.25 -12.98
CA LEU A 151 -8.40 13.26 -13.93
C LEU A 151 -9.32 12.67 -15.01
N ARG A 152 -8.97 11.50 -15.58
CA ARG A 152 -9.83 10.80 -16.55
C ARG A 152 -11.21 10.43 -15.99
N HIS A 153 -11.29 10.24 -14.67
CA HIS A 153 -12.53 9.92 -13.98
C HIS A 153 -13.20 11.15 -13.34
N GLY A 154 -12.76 12.37 -13.68
CA GLY A 154 -13.36 13.62 -13.20
C GLY A 154 -13.21 13.85 -11.70
N THR A 155 -12.15 13.31 -11.07
CA THR A 155 -11.97 13.38 -9.62
C THR A 155 -10.59 13.95 -9.28
N ALA A 156 -10.49 14.67 -8.16
CA ALA A 156 -9.25 15.26 -7.68
C ALA A 156 -8.88 14.68 -6.32
N THR A 157 -7.59 14.41 -6.12
CA THR A 157 -7.03 13.86 -4.87
C THR A 157 -5.74 14.60 -4.49
N MET A 158 -5.15 14.24 -3.33
CA MET A 158 -3.83 14.74 -2.91
C MET A 158 -2.79 14.55 -4.04
N ASP A 159 -2.83 13.41 -4.73
CA ASP A 159 -1.89 13.10 -5.81
C ASP A 159 -2.06 14.06 -7.00
N THR A 160 -3.28 14.52 -7.28
CA THR A 160 -3.55 15.52 -8.33
C THR A 160 -2.86 16.85 -8.02
N LEU A 161 -2.98 17.33 -6.77
CA LEU A 161 -2.36 18.58 -6.34
C LEU A 161 -0.83 18.48 -6.39
N VAL A 162 -0.26 17.40 -5.85
CA VAL A 162 1.19 17.17 -5.86
C VAL A 162 1.72 17.07 -7.29
N SER A 163 1.03 16.30 -8.16
CA SER A 163 1.40 16.15 -9.56
C SER A 163 1.36 17.49 -10.31
N LEU A 164 0.29 18.27 -10.14
CA LEU A 164 0.14 19.56 -10.80
C LEU A 164 1.22 20.54 -10.36
N GLY A 165 1.45 20.66 -9.04
CA GLY A 165 2.44 21.59 -8.50
C GLY A 165 3.87 21.26 -8.93
N THR A 166 4.26 19.99 -8.87
CA THR A 166 5.61 19.55 -9.25
C THR A 166 5.87 19.66 -10.75
N ILE A 167 4.87 19.36 -11.60
CA ILE A 167 4.97 19.56 -13.06
C ILE A 167 5.00 21.05 -13.40
N ALA A 168 4.18 21.88 -12.75
CA ALA A 168 4.17 23.32 -12.99
C ALA A 168 5.52 23.95 -12.60
N ALA A 169 6.06 23.58 -11.43
CA ALA A 169 7.36 24.05 -10.97
C ALA A 169 8.51 23.60 -11.90
N LEU A 170 8.52 22.34 -12.32
CA LEU A 170 9.52 21.83 -13.26
C LEU A 170 9.38 22.49 -14.64
N GLY A 171 8.15 22.64 -15.15
CA GLY A 171 7.87 23.25 -16.45
C GLY A 171 8.25 24.72 -16.50
N TRP A 172 7.93 25.48 -15.44
CA TRP A 172 8.39 26.87 -15.30
C TRP A 172 9.91 26.95 -15.25
N SER A 173 10.55 26.10 -14.45
CA SER A 173 12.01 26.09 -14.32
C SER A 173 12.70 25.76 -15.65
N LEU A 174 12.14 24.83 -16.44
CA LEU A 174 12.61 24.53 -17.79
C LEU A 174 12.45 25.75 -18.71
N TRP A 175 11.29 26.40 -18.70
CA TRP A 175 11.09 27.61 -19.49
C TRP A 175 12.10 28.72 -19.10
N ALA A 176 12.27 28.98 -17.81
CA ALA A 176 13.21 29.98 -17.30
C ALA A 176 14.67 29.65 -17.66
N LEU A 177 15.08 28.38 -17.60
CA LEU A 177 16.46 27.96 -17.92
C LEU A 177 16.80 28.04 -19.40
N PHE A 178 15.86 27.68 -20.28
CA PHE A 178 16.12 27.58 -21.72
C PHE A 178 15.74 28.85 -22.50
N LEU A 179 14.71 29.58 -22.05
CA LEU A 179 14.13 30.72 -22.78
C LEU A 179 14.14 32.01 -21.95
N GLY A 180 14.38 31.92 -20.65
CA GLY A 180 14.50 33.06 -19.75
C GLY A 180 15.95 33.40 -19.40
N ASP A 181 16.11 34.26 -18.41
CA ASP A 181 17.42 34.72 -17.96
C ASP A 181 18.08 33.72 -16.99
N ALA A 182 17.34 32.74 -16.47
CA ALA A 182 17.85 31.77 -15.49
C ALA A 182 18.99 30.88 -16.00
N GLY A 183 19.09 30.71 -17.33
CA GLY A 183 20.19 29.97 -17.95
C GLY A 183 21.52 30.72 -17.98
N THR A 184 21.55 32.02 -17.65
CA THR A 184 22.76 32.85 -17.76
C THR A 184 23.88 32.38 -16.80
N PRO A 185 25.11 32.17 -17.31
CA PRO A 185 26.22 31.73 -16.46
C PRO A 185 26.53 32.74 -15.36
N GLY A 186 26.71 32.25 -14.13
CA GLY A 186 27.04 33.11 -12.98
C GLY A 186 25.84 33.79 -12.33
N MET A 187 24.60 33.47 -12.73
CA MET A 187 23.43 33.85 -11.97
C MET A 187 23.46 33.23 -10.57
N THR A 188 23.27 34.06 -9.56
CA THR A 188 23.02 33.62 -8.19
C THR A 188 21.59 33.93 -7.78
N HIS A 189 20.93 32.96 -7.16
CA HIS A 189 19.70 33.14 -6.44
C HIS A 189 20.02 33.44 -4.98
N GLY A 190 19.86 34.70 -4.58
CA GLY A 190 19.93 35.08 -3.18
C GLY A 190 18.68 34.61 -2.44
N PHE A 191 18.84 33.95 -1.29
CA PHE A 191 17.75 33.81 -0.33
C PHE A 191 17.58 35.14 0.38
N ASP A 192 16.55 35.90 0.01
CA ASP A 192 16.21 37.17 0.66
C ASP A 192 14.86 37.05 1.37
N LEU A 193 14.77 37.56 2.60
CA LEU A 193 13.54 37.64 3.37
C LEU A 193 12.66 38.82 2.92
N THR A 194 13.20 39.72 2.09
CA THR A 194 12.51 40.90 1.58
C THR A 194 11.96 40.66 0.17
N ILE A 195 10.65 40.93 -0.01
CA ILE A 195 9.98 40.81 -1.30
C ILE A 195 10.43 41.98 -2.18
N SER A 196 11.37 41.73 -3.08
CA SER A 196 11.77 42.65 -4.13
C SER A 196 11.13 42.24 -5.45
N ARG A 197 10.67 43.21 -6.25
CA ARG A 197 10.16 42.93 -7.61
C ARG A 197 11.34 42.54 -8.49
N SER A 198 11.56 41.24 -8.67
CA SER A 198 12.46 40.68 -9.67
C SER A 198 11.66 40.25 -10.89
N ASP A 199 12.32 40.26 -12.05
CA ASP A 199 11.72 39.73 -13.28
C ASP A 199 11.58 38.21 -13.14
N GLY A 200 10.36 37.69 -13.35
CA GLY A 200 10.04 36.28 -13.08
C GLY A 200 10.80 35.30 -13.97
N SER A 201 11.40 35.79 -15.07
CA SER A 201 12.21 35.05 -16.03
C SER A 201 13.51 34.47 -15.44
N GLY A 202 13.97 35.00 -14.31
CA GLY A 202 15.14 34.50 -13.60
C GLY A 202 14.86 33.43 -12.55
N ASN A 203 13.59 33.19 -12.16
CA ASN A 203 13.26 32.34 -11.03
C ASN A 203 13.06 30.87 -11.40
N ILE A 204 13.82 29.98 -10.76
CA ILE A 204 13.68 28.53 -10.86
C ILE A 204 13.09 27.97 -9.56
N TYR A 205 12.31 26.90 -9.66
CA TYR A 205 11.56 26.28 -8.56
C TYR A 205 11.85 24.78 -8.46
N LEU A 206 13.09 24.40 -8.78
CA LEU A 206 13.53 23.00 -8.84
C LEU A 206 13.60 22.38 -7.43
N GLU A 207 13.99 23.18 -6.44
CA GLU A 207 14.00 22.81 -5.02
C GLU A 207 12.60 22.56 -4.49
N ALA A 208 11.62 23.37 -4.88
CA ALA A 208 10.22 23.15 -4.52
C ALA A 208 9.70 21.83 -5.14
N ALA A 209 9.96 21.62 -6.44
CA ALA A 209 9.53 20.40 -7.13
C ALA A 209 10.17 19.13 -6.54
N ALA A 210 11.48 19.14 -6.33
CA ALA A 210 12.22 18.01 -5.77
C ALA A 210 11.88 17.78 -4.29
N GLY A 211 11.83 18.85 -3.49
CA GLY A 211 11.53 18.80 -2.06
C GLY A 211 10.14 18.27 -1.78
N VAL A 212 9.10 18.83 -2.41
CA VAL A 212 7.72 18.34 -2.25
C VAL A 212 7.62 16.85 -2.61
N THR A 213 8.21 16.45 -3.73
CA THR A 213 8.20 15.03 -4.16
C THR A 213 8.86 14.13 -3.13
N ALA A 214 10.04 14.50 -2.61
CA ALA A 214 10.78 13.73 -1.61
C ALA A 214 10.02 13.64 -0.27
N PHE A 215 9.43 14.74 0.22
CA PHE A 215 8.67 14.76 1.47
C PHE A 215 7.41 13.91 1.39
N ILE A 216 6.66 13.95 0.29
CA ILE A 216 5.46 13.14 0.11
C ILE A 216 5.81 11.64 -0.02
N LEU A 217 6.89 11.30 -0.73
CA LEU A 217 7.44 9.94 -0.75
C LEU A 217 7.81 9.45 0.65
N ALA A 218 8.45 10.31 1.46
CA ALA A 218 8.82 9.97 2.83
C ALA A 218 7.57 9.70 3.68
N GLY A 219 6.56 10.57 3.58
CA GLY A 219 5.27 10.39 4.24
C GLY A 219 4.63 9.05 3.91
N ARG A 220 4.52 8.71 2.61
CA ARG A 220 3.97 7.42 2.16
C ARG A 220 4.77 6.21 2.67
N TYR A 221 6.10 6.31 2.69
CA TYR A 221 6.95 5.24 3.22
C TYR A 221 6.73 5.02 4.72
N PHE A 222 6.72 6.10 5.52
CA PHE A 222 6.46 6.01 6.95
C PHE A 222 5.06 5.50 7.26
N GLU A 223 4.07 5.93 6.48
CA GLU A 223 2.71 5.43 6.57
C GLU A 223 2.63 3.92 6.29
N ALA A 224 3.18 3.47 5.15
CA ALA A 224 3.19 2.05 4.78
C ALA A 224 3.93 1.19 5.81
N ARG A 225 5.08 1.67 6.29
CA ARG A 225 5.84 1.01 7.37
C ARG A 225 5.03 0.88 8.66
N SER A 226 4.29 1.92 9.02
CA SER A 226 3.49 1.94 10.25
C SER A 226 2.31 0.98 10.16
N LYS A 227 1.59 0.99 9.02
CA LYS A 227 0.50 0.05 8.73
C LYS A 227 0.97 -1.39 8.75
N ARG A 228 2.10 -1.70 8.11
CA ARG A 228 2.67 -3.05 8.13
C ARG A 228 2.97 -3.53 9.54
N ARG A 229 3.56 -2.67 10.37
CA ARG A 229 3.88 -3.00 11.77
C ARG A 229 2.61 -3.28 12.58
N ALA A 230 1.56 -2.50 12.40
CA ALA A 230 0.26 -2.74 13.04
C ALA A 230 -0.41 -4.02 12.54
N GLY A 231 -0.40 -4.26 11.22
CA GLY A 231 -0.99 -5.45 10.60
C GLY A 231 -0.25 -6.74 10.95
N ALA A 232 1.07 -6.71 11.14
CA ALA A 232 1.86 -7.87 11.53
C ALA A 232 1.41 -8.44 12.89
N ALA A 233 1.04 -7.58 13.85
CA ALA A 233 0.53 -8.02 15.14
C ALA A 233 -0.81 -8.76 15.00
N LEU A 234 -1.72 -8.24 14.17
CA LEU A 234 -3.01 -8.90 13.89
C LEU A 234 -2.82 -10.22 13.13
N ARG A 235 -1.90 -10.27 12.15
CA ARG A 235 -1.58 -11.50 11.42
C ARG A 235 -0.98 -12.56 12.32
N ALA A 236 -0.08 -12.18 13.23
CA ALA A 236 0.50 -13.12 14.20
C ALA A 236 -0.57 -13.75 15.11
N LEU A 237 -1.62 -13.00 15.47
CA LEU A 237 -2.76 -13.54 16.21
C LEU A 237 -3.63 -14.48 15.34
N LEU A 238 -3.76 -14.21 14.04
CA LEU A 238 -4.51 -15.06 13.12
C LEU A 238 -3.77 -16.36 12.76
N GLU A 239 -2.44 -16.32 12.65
CA GLU A 239 -1.58 -17.49 12.42
C GLU A 239 -1.42 -18.36 13.68
N LEU A 240 -1.99 -17.95 14.81
CA LEU A 240 -1.97 -18.73 16.05
C LEU A 240 -2.83 -19.99 15.96
N GLY A 241 -3.91 -19.98 15.17
CA GLY A 241 -4.78 -21.14 14.97
C GLY A 241 -4.03 -22.30 14.32
N ALA A 242 -4.32 -23.53 14.74
CA ALA A 242 -3.81 -24.71 14.04
C ALA A 242 -4.50 -24.81 12.67
N LYS A 243 -3.72 -25.07 11.61
CA LYS A 243 -4.26 -25.27 10.25
C LYS A 243 -4.74 -26.71 10.04
N ASP A 244 -4.06 -27.66 10.69
CA ASP A 244 -4.33 -29.09 10.61
C ASP A 244 -4.49 -29.69 12.01
N VAL A 245 -5.25 -30.77 12.11
CA VAL A 245 -5.52 -31.49 13.36
C VAL A 245 -5.47 -33.00 13.14
N ALA A 246 -4.93 -33.75 14.10
CA ALA A 246 -4.88 -35.20 14.07
C ALA A 246 -6.10 -35.80 14.78
N VAL A 247 -7.15 -36.13 14.02
CA VAL A 247 -8.40 -36.70 14.55
C VAL A 247 -8.24 -38.21 14.73
N LEU A 248 -8.77 -38.74 15.84
CA LEU A 248 -8.80 -40.17 16.13
C LEU A 248 -10.09 -40.77 15.56
N ARG A 249 -9.99 -41.43 14.40
CA ARG A 249 -11.10 -42.17 13.76
C ARG A 249 -10.79 -43.66 13.78
N ASP A 250 -11.70 -44.47 14.31
CA ASP A 250 -11.55 -45.93 14.42
C ASP A 250 -10.22 -46.39 15.06
N GLY A 251 -9.75 -45.63 16.07
CA GLY A 251 -8.50 -45.91 16.78
C GLY A 251 -7.22 -45.58 15.99
N ARG A 252 -7.34 -44.87 14.86
CA ARG A 252 -6.19 -44.38 14.07
C ARG A 252 -6.19 -42.86 14.00
N GLU A 253 -5.00 -42.29 14.06
CA GLU A 253 -4.79 -40.86 13.88
C GLU A 253 -4.81 -40.53 12.38
N VAL A 254 -5.71 -39.64 11.97
CA VAL A 254 -5.83 -39.12 10.61
C VAL A 254 -5.70 -37.61 10.66
N ARG A 255 -4.74 -37.06 9.92
CA ARG A 255 -4.54 -35.60 9.84
C ARG A 255 -5.49 -35.01 8.81
N VAL A 256 -6.31 -34.07 9.24
CA VAL A 256 -7.30 -33.34 8.42
C VAL A 256 -7.14 -31.84 8.62
N PRO A 257 -7.57 -30.99 7.66
CA PRO A 257 -7.68 -29.56 7.88
C PRO A 257 -8.59 -29.25 9.07
N VAL A 258 -8.28 -28.20 9.84
CA VAL A 258 -9.07 -27.79 11.02
C VAL A 258 -10.54 -27.49 10.67
N GLU A 259 -10.79 -27.10 9.43
CA GLU A 259 -12.11 -26.78 8.87
C GLU A 259 -13.03 -28.01 8.77
N GLU A 260 -12.46 -29.21 8.73
CA GLU A 260 -13.19 -30.48 8.69
C GLU A 260 -13.49 -31.05 10.10
N LEU A 261 -13.02 -30.40 11.16
CA LEU A 261 -13.23 -30.85 12.53
C LEU A 261 -14.67 -30.54 12.99
N ALA A 262 -15.37 -31.55 13.50
CA ALA A 262 -16.75 -31.41 13.97
C ALA A 262 -16.86 -31.51 15.51
N VAL A 263 -17.93 -30.93 16.06
CA VAL A 263 -18.24 -31.07 17.50
C VAL A 263 -18.48 -32.53 17.84
N GLY A 264 -17.69 -33.05 18.79
CA GLY A 264 -17.71 -34.46 19.19
C GLY A 264 -16.57 -35.30 18.63
N ASP A 265 -15.78 -34.76 17.69
CA ASP A 265 -14.56 -35.42 17.24
C ASP A 265 -13.52 -35.49 18.36
N ARG A 266 -12.87 -36.66 18.50
CA ARG A 266 -11.72 -36.83 19.39
C ARG A 266 -10.45 -36.56 18.58
N PHE A 267 -9.57 -35.68 19.04
CA PHE A 267 -8.29 -35.42 18.38
C PHE A 267 -7.13 -35.45 19.37
N VAL A 268 -5.94 -35.74 18.85
CA VAL A 268 -4.71 -35.90 19.63
C VAL A 268 -3.85 -34.65 19.44
N VAL A 269 -3.33 -34.12 20.54
CA VAL A 269 -2.35 -33.02 20.53
C VAL A 269 -1.05 -33.54 21.11
N ARG A 270 0.05 -33.48 20.34
CA ARG A 270 1.37 -33.88 20.81
C ARG A 270 2.07 -32.72 21.56
N PRO A 271 3.04 -33.01 22.44
CA PRO A 271 3.84 -31.97 23.08
C PRO A 271 4.47 -31.02 22.05
N GLY A 272 4.24 -29.72 22.20
CA GLY A 272 4.71 -28.68 21.28
C GLY A 272 3.79 -28.40 20.08
N GLU A 273 2.71 -29.18 19.89
CA GLU A 273 1.68 -28.86 18.90
C GLU A 273 0.71 -27.80 19.43
N LYS A 274 0.13 -27.04 18.50
CA LYS A 274 -0.94 -26.08 18.79
C LYS A 274 -2.25 -26.85 19.02
N ILE A 275 -2.98 -26.48 20.07
CA ILE A 275 -4.34 -26.97 20.29
C ILE A 275 -5.24 -26.37 19.21
N ALA A 276 -5.92 -27.21 18.44
CA ALA A 276 -6.62 -26.79 17.22
C ALA A 276 -7.92 -26.03 17.50
N THR A 277 -8.66 -26.41 18.54
CA THR A 277 -9.93 -25.79 18.94
C THR A 277 -10.22 -26.02 20.42
N ASP A 278 -11.26 -25.38 20.94
CA ASP A 278 -11.73 -25.55 22.31
C ASP A 278 -12.30 -26.96 22.51
N GLY A 279 -12.02 -27.57 23.66
CA GLY A 279 -12.47 -28.93 23.96
C GLY A 279 -12.26 -29.33 25.41
N VAL A 280 -12.60 -30.59 25.72
CA VAL A 280 -12.42 -31.19 27.05
C VAL A 280 -11.40 -32.32 26.95
N ILE A 281 -10.46 -32.38 27.89
CA ILE A 281 -9.45 -33.44 27.94
C ILE A 281 -10.14 -34.73 28.42
N GLU A 282 -10.18 -35.76 27.57
CA GLU A 282 -10.69 -37.08 27.95
C GLU A 282 -9.58 -38.00 28.50
N GLU A 283 -8.37 -37.93 27.92
CA GLU A 283 -7.26 -38.82 28.26
C GLU A 283 -5.92 -38.04 28.24
N GLY A 284 -5.07 -38.29 29.25
CA GLY A 284 -3.74 -37.70 29.37
C GLY A 284 -3.65 -36.44 30.24
N SER A 285 -2.42 -35.97 30.48
CA SER A 285 -2.14 -34.71 31.17
C SER A 285 -0.88 -34.04 30.60
N SER A 286 -0.91 -32.72 30.46
CA SER A 286 0.22 -31.90 30.01
C SER A 286 0.07 -30.47 30.53
N ALA A 287 1.18 -29.75 30.62
CA ALA A 287 1.15 -28.29 30.75
C ALA A 287 0.84 -27.66 29.37
N VAL A 288 0.12 -26.54 29.38
CA VAL A 288 -0.25 -25.79 28.17
C VAL A 288 0.11 -24.33 28.40
N ASP A 289 0.88 -23.75 27.49
CA ASP A 289 1.18 -22.32 27.50
C ASP A 289 -0.04 -21.54 26.96
N ALA A 290 -0.71 -20.83 27.86
CA ALA A 290 -1.86 -19.96 27.56
C ALA A 290 -1.48 -18.46 27.53
N SER A 291 -0.19 -18.11 27.66
CA SER A 291 0.30 -16.73 27.79
C SER A 291 -0.14 -15.81 26.67
N MET A 292 -0.29 -16.35 25.46
CA MET A 292 -0.70 -15.59 24.27
C MET A 292 -2.21 -15.25 24.26
N LEU A 293 -3.03 -15.99 25.00
CA LEU A 293 -4.48 -15.77 25.13
C LEU A 293 -4.84 -15.03 26.43
N THR A 294 -4.18 -15.38 27.54
CA THR A 294 -4.49 -14.84 28.87
C THR A 294 -3.54 -13.72 29.30
N GLY A 295 -2.36 -13.61 28.69
CA GLY A 295 -1.30 -12.69 29.12
C GLY A 295 -0.49 -13.19 30.32
N GLU A 296 -0.75 -14.39 30.82
CA GLU A 296 -0.11 -14.94 32.02
C GLU A 296 1.12 -15.80 31.64
N SER A 297 2.29 -15.53 32.23
CA SER A 297 3.57 -16.17 31.86
C SER A 297 3.87 -17.51 32.58
N VAL A 298 2.85 -18.33 32.88
CA VAL A 298 3.00 -19.54 33.70
C VAL A 298 3.54 -20.73 32.93
#